data_AF-A0A926IXY4-F1
#
_entry.id   AF-A0A926IXY4-F1
#
_cell.length_a   1.000
_cell.length_b   1.000
_cell.length_c   1.000
_cell.angle_alpha   90.00
_cell.angle_beta   90.00
_cell.angle_gamma   90.00
#
_symmetry.space_group_name_H-M   'P 1'
#
loop_
_entity.id
_entity.type
_entity.pdbx_description
1 polymer ?
#
loop_
_entity_poly.entity_id
_entity_poly.type
_entity_poly.pdbx_seq_one_letter_code
_entity_poly.pdbx_strand_id
1 'polypeptide(L)'
;MQTDELRSAVLDGAELRNFFELDVNELQARLNALPWVAQVSVRKKWPNKIKVYLTEQAVAARWNGNRFVNTKGEVFSAPDRVKTL
;
A
#
# COMPACT_ATOMS: atom_id res chain seq x y z
N MET A 1 7.43 12.45 -4.97
CA MET A 1 6.32 12.03 -5.85
C MET A 1 5.80 10.64 -5.44
N GLN A 2 5.21 10.50 -4.24
CA GLN A 2 4.58 9.22 -3.79
C GLN A 2 3.25 9.45 -3.05
N THR A 3 2.81 10.71 -2.97
CA THR A 3 1.71 11.15 -2.10
C THR A 3 0.33 10.97 -2.74
N ASP A 4 0.23 11.12 -4.06
CA ASP A 4 -1.07 11.18 -4.76
C ASP A 4 -1.68 9.79 -5.02
N GLU A 5 -0.85 8.77 -5.14
CA GLU A 5 -1.30 7.39 -5.41
C GLU A 5 -1.74 6.66 -4.14
N LEU A 6 -1.05 6.91 -3.01
CA LEU A 6 -1.54 6.54 -1.68
C LEU A 6 -2.86 7.24 -1.36
N ARG A 7 -3.03 8.48 -1.84
CA ARG A 7 -4.27 9.23 -1.67
C ARG A 7 -5.41 8.59 -2.46
N SER A 8 -5.21 8.23 -3.73
CA SER A 8 -6.25 7.54 -4.52
C SER A 8 -6.59 6.17 -3.93
N ALA A 9 -5.61 5.34 -3.54
CA ALA A 9 -5.89 4.02 -2.97
C ALA A 9 -6.71 4.10 -1.65
N VAL A 10 -6.52 5.16 -0.87
CA VAL A 10 -7.32 5.42 0.35
C VAL A 10 -8.70 6.01 0.02
N LEU A 11 -8.86 6.75 -1.08
CA LEU A 11 -10.10 7.46 -1.45
C LEU A 11 -11.01 6.68 -2.39
N ASP A 12 -10.48 5.81 -3.27
CA ASP A 12 -11.25 5.09 -4.30
C ASP A 12 -12.10 3.95 -3.72
N GLY A 13 -11.79 3.48 -2.50
CA GLY A 13 -12.52 2.39 -1.82
C GLY A 13 -13.19 2.78 -0.50
N ALA A 14 -12.99 4.01 -0.04
CA ALA A 14 -13.60 4.54 1.16
C ALA A 14 -14.10 5.95 0.84
N GLU A 15 -15.41 6.09 0.61
CA GLU A 15 -16.02 7.40 0.79
C GLU A 15 -15.71 7.79 2.25
N LEU A 16 -14.73 8.67 2.45
CA LEU A 16 -14.42 9.27 3.74
C LEU A 16 -15.57 10.21 4.11
N ARG A 17 -16.78 9.65 4.32
CA ARG A 17 -17.95 10.40 4.77
C ARG A 17 -17.75 10.91 6.18
N ASN A 18 -16.85 10.29 6.97
CA ASN A 18 -16.53 10.74 8.32
C ASN A 18 -15.16 10.22 8.81
N PHE A 19 -14.24 11.11 9.21
CA PHE A 19 -12.96 10.75 9.85
C PHE A 19 -13.13 9.86 11.10
N PHE A 20 -14.26 10.03 11.78
CA PHE A 20 -14.61 9.27 12.97
C PHE A 20 -15.03 7.83 12.66
N GLU A 21 -15.71 7.60 11.53
CA GLU A 21 -16.23 6.29 11.13
C GLU A 21 -15.19 5.41 10.41
N LEU A 22 -14.09 5.99 9.95
CA LEU A 22 -13.03 5.20 9.31
C LEU A 22 -12.42 4.21 10.31
N ASP A 23 -12.59 2.93 10.02
CA ASP A 23 -11.85 1.85 10.67
C ASP A 23 -10.43 1.76 10.06
N VAL A 24 -9.45 2.18 10.86
CA VAL A 24 -8.03 2.15 10.45
C VAL A 24 -7.47 0.74 10.39
N ASN A 25 -8.03 -0.21 11.13
CA ASN A 25 -7.61 -1.60 11.10
C ASN A 25 -8.08 -2.25 9.80
N GLU A 26 -9.30 -1.97 9.38
CA GLU A 26 -9.82 -2.43 8.09
C GLU A 26 -8.97 -1.87 6.94
N LEU A 27 -8.67 -0.57 6.96
CA LEU A 27 -7.80 0.05 5.96
C LEU A 27 -6.39 -0.57 5.96
N GLN A 28 -5.83 -0.81 7.14
CA GLN A 28 -4.51 -1.47 7.26
C GLN A 28 -4.55 -2.90 6.71
N ALA A 29 -5.61 -3.67 6.99
CA ALA A 29 -5.78 -5.02 6.48
C ALA A 29 -5.90 -5.04 4.95
N ARG A 30 -6.70 -4.14 4.37
CA ARG A 30 -6.84 -3.99 2.91
C ARG A 30 -5.51 -3.65 2.24
N LEU A 31 -4.73 -2.73 2.82
CA LEU A 31 -3.41 -2.37 2.29
C LEU A 31 -2.38 -3.49 2.45
N ASN A 32 -2.39 -4.23 3.55
CA ASN A 32 -1.52 -5.40 3.74
C ASN A 32 -1.85 -6.55 2.77
N ALA A 33 -3.09 -6.63 2.28
CA ALA A 33 -3.49 -7.65 1.31
C ALA A 33 -2.92 -7.39 -0.10
N LEU A 34 -2.37 -6.20 -0.36
CA LEU A 34 -1.74 -5.89 -1.64
C LEU A 34 -0.42 -6.66 -1.78
N PRO A 35 -0.24 -7.49 -2.84
CA PRO A 35 0.90 -8.41 -2.91
C PRO A 35 2.28 -7.74 -2.94
N TRP A 36 2.37 -6.48 -3.36
CA TRP A 36 3.62 -5.72 -3.42
C TRP A 36 3.97 -4.99 -2.12
N VAL A 37 3.10 -5.05 -1.12
CA VAL A 37 3.31 -4.40 0.18
C VAL A 37 4.07 -5.35 1.10
N ALA A 38 5.19 -4.87 1.65
CA ALA A 38 5.96 -5.60 2.66
C ALA A 38 5.43 -5.31 4.06
N GLN A 39 5.08 -4.05 4.33
CA GLN A 39 4.54 -3.63 5.62
C GLN A 39 3.66 -2.40 5.42
N VAL A 40 2.56 -2.33 6.18
CA VAL A 40 1.77 -1.10 6.31
C VAL A 40 1.47 -0.78 7.77
N SER A 41 1.44 0.52 8.07
CA SER A 41 0.96 1.07 9.33
C SER A 41 -0.01 2.21 9.02
N VAL A 42 -1.21 2.14 9.59
CA VAL A 42 -2.23 3.17 9.47
C VAL A 42 -2.49 3.75 10.84
N ARG A 43 -2.44 5.08 10.97
CA ARG A 43 -2.73 5.77 12.23
C ARG A 43 -3.58 7.01 12.03
N LYS A 44 -4.49 7.24 12.98
CA LYS A 44 -5.19 8.52 13.10
C LYS A 44 -4.22 9.56 13.65
N LYS A 45 -4.17 10.72 13.00
CA LYS A 45 -3.53 11.95 13.48
C LYS A 45 -4.62 12.98 13.68
N TRP A 46 -4.84 13.34 14.94
CA TRP A 46 -5.79 14.37 15.32
C TRP A 46 -5.45 15.73 14.64
N PRO A 47 -6.44 16.57 14.29
CA PRO A 47 -7.89 16.37 14.47
C PRO A 47 -8.60 15.54 13.40
N ASN A 48 -8.03 15.42 12.20
CA ASN A 48 -8.77 14.91 11.04
C ASN A 48 -7.88 14.30 9.94
N LYS A 49 -6.69 13.79 10.29
CA LYS A 49 -5.73 13.27 9.31
C LYS A 49 -5.51 11.78 9.52
N ILE A 50 -5.40 11.03 8.43
CA ILE A 50 -4.88 9.67 8.45
C ILE A 50 -3.46 9.73 7.94
N LYS A 51 -2.54 9.07 8.66
CA LYS A 51 -1.19 8.84 8.19
C LYS A 51 -1.06 7.36 7.85
N VAL A 52 -0.72 7.09 6.60
CA VAL A 52 -0.34 5.76 6.12
C VAL A 52 1.17 5.77 5.92
N TYR A 53 1.84 4.78 6.49
CA TYR A 53 3.23 4.46 6.21
C TYR A 53 3.26 3.05 5.61
N LEU A 54 3.93 2.90 4.49
CA LEU A 54 3.97 1.64 3.75
C LEU A 54 5.37 1.44 3.19
N THR A 55 5.85 0.21 3.22
CA THR A 55 7.07 -0.23 2.55
C THR A 55 6.72 -1.24 1.47
N GLU A 56 7.38 -1.10 0.33
CA GLU A 56 7.25 -2.04 -0.79
C GLU A 56 8.14 -3.26 -0.57
N GLN A 57 7.77 -4.39 -1.17
CA GLN A 57 8.67 -5.53 -1.23
C GLN A 57 9.91 -5.21 -2.06
N ALA A 58 11.08 -5.61 -1.56
CA ALA A 58 12.35 -5.45 -2.28
C ALA A 58 12.39 -6.39 -3.49
N VAL A 59 12.37 -5.83 -4.69
CA VAL A 59 12.46 -6.57 -5.95
C VAL A 59 13.89 -7.07 -6.13
N ALA A 60 14.06 -8.39 -6.24
CA ALA A 60 15.31 -9.02 -6.62
C ALA A 60 15.39 -9.21 -8.15
N ALA A 61 14.26 -9.53 -8.80
CA ALA A 61 14.17 -9.72 -10.24
C ALA A 61 12.74 -9.53 -10.77
N ARG A 62 12.62 -9.29 -12.08
CA ARG A 62 11.33 -9.32 -12.79
C ARG A 62 11.00 -10.76 -13.21
N TRP A 63 9.76 -11.18 -12.98
CA TRP A 63 9.27 -12.53 -13.29
C TRP A 63 8.06 -12.45 -14.24
N ASN A 64 8.27 -12.35 -15.55
CA ASN A 64 7.20 -12.38 -16.57
C ASN A 64 6.07 -11.33 -16.41
N GLY A 65 5.96 -10.39 -17.35
CA GLY A 65 4.89 -9.39 -17.31
C GLY A 65 4.99 -8.52 -16.05
N ASN A 66 3.93 -8.43 -15.26
CA ASN A 66 3.79 -7.59 -14.05
C ASN A 66 4.08 -8.32 -12.72
N ARG A 67 4.81 -9.43 -12.79
CA ARG A 67 5.22 -10.21 -11.62
C ARG A 67 6.71 -10.01 -11.34
N PHE A 68 7.08 -10.14 -10.08
CA PHE A 68 8.42 -9.90 -9.55
C PHE A 68 8.77 -10.99 -8.55
N VAL A 69 10.07 -11.21 -8.35
CA VAL A 69 10.60 -12.06 -7.28
C VAL A 69 11.21 -11.15 -6.22
N ASN A 70 10.87 -11.35 -4.95
CA ASN A 70 11.48 -10.62 -3.85
C ASN A 70 12.82 -11.24 -3.42
N THR A 71 13.53 -10.58 -2.49
CA THR A 71 14.81 -11.08 -1.95
C THR A 71 14.70 -12.37 -1.14
N LYS A 72 13.48 -12.84 -0.81
CA LYS A 72 13.20 -14.12 -0.16
C LYS A 72 12.88 -15.24 -1.17
N GLY A 73 12.85 -14.94 -2.47
CA GLY A 73 12.48 -15.89 -3.52
C GLY A 73 10.97 -16.04 -3.75
N GLU A 74 10.15 -15.17 -3.16
CA GLU A 74 8.69 -15.22 -3.30
C GLU A 74 8.25 -14.41 -4.53
N VAL A 75 7.33 -14.98 -5.32
CA VAL A 75 6.76 -14.30 -6.50
C VAL A 75 5.55 -13.48 -6.08
N PHE A 76 5.53 -12.20 -6.44
CA PHE A 76 4.40 -11.30 -6.18
C PHE A 76 4.04 -10.48 -7.42
N SER A 77 2.80 -9.98 -7.46
CA SER A 77 2.33 -9.09 -8.53
C SER A 77 2.44 -7.64 -8.07
N ALA A 78 2.93 -6.77 -8.96
CA ALA A 78 3.03 -5.34 -8.67
C ALA A 78 2.74 -4.50 -9.91
N PRO A 79 2.23 -3.27 -9.74
CA PRO A 79 2.18 -2.31 -10.84
C PRO A 79 3.60 -1.94 -11.29
N ASP A 80 3.79 -1.64 -12.59
CA ASP A 80 5.10 -1.38 -13.22
C ASP A 80 5.89 -0.20 -12.59
N ARG A 81 5.23 0.60 -11.76
CA ARG A 81 5.81 1.73 -11.03
C ARG A 81 6.61 1.34 -9.79
N VAL A 82 6.53 0.09 -9.32
CA VAL A 82 7.42 -0.41 -8.25
C VAL A 82 8.84 -0.32 -8.77
N LYS A 83 9.59 0.63 -8.23
CA LYS A 83 10.91 0.98 -8.76
C LYS A 83 11.87 -0.17 -8.53
N THR A 84 12.25 -0.85 -9.60
CA THR A 84 13.52 -1.58 -9.66
C THR A 84 14.62 -0.53 -9.48
N LEU A 85 15.34 -0.60 -8.35
CA LEU A 85 16.56 0.21 -8.17
C LEU A 85 17.65 -0.25 -9.15
#